data_AF-A0A960T174-F1
#
_entry.id   AF-A0A960T174-F1
#
_cell.length_a   1.000
_cell.length_b   1.000
_cell.length_c   1.000
_cell.angle_alpha   90.00
_cell.angle_beta   90.00
_cell.angle_gamma   90.00
#
_symmetry.space_group_name_H-M   'P 1'
#
loop_
_entity.id
_entity.type
_entity.pdbx_description
1 polymer ?
#
loop_
_entity_poly.entity_id
_entity_poly.type
_entity_poly.pdbx_seq_one_letter_code
_entity_poly.pdbx_strand_id
1 'polypeptide(L)'
;MAHSLPSILFLILATTAASSAAAEENRAPWPAGRIVPAFAKPAAKLDALVVQDLGPDELITFSSLQGRVNLRRPRFILLDNRAGEGRDTWLRTPTTGIGEVEVHEARDRFDLIAKYSGELRGVVLYDVSRSEHYRNLAGTVAALEDALPVTRETLAAITARGWKPGVVADLTEWKEDSAVGIYRRMHTKYWPRCTKRLIVSARPFQRNGDLHHTRDMAAACGAAVLWLDPREKDERELLGEFFHDMPAGDAVALGWYATERSGITTASEYGIGTMPADFFNGSTVFAASPGEIRIPPVPRMPALENKVHIAVFISDGDNIQYVQHAMRQAWDGCSGVRGRIPLNWTIAPGLVDIAPGLMNYDYDAASPNDCFV
;
A
#
# COMPACT_ATOMS: atom_id res chain seq x y z
N MET A 1 8.55 37.20 -62.45
CA MET A 1 9.16 35.87 -62.29
C MET A 1 9.46 35.66 -60.82
N ALA A 2 8.85 34.63 -60.23
CA ALA A 2 9.22 33.90 -59.00
C ALA A 2 9.41 34.69 -57.69
N HIS A 3 8.93 34.26 -56.52
CA HIS A 3 7.91 33.29 -56.10
C HIS A 3 7.58 33.65 -54.64
N SER A 4 6.30 33.57 -54.29
CA SER A 4 5.73 33.71 -52.95
C SER A 4 5.89 32.41 -52.13
N LEU A 5 6.06 32.56 -50.81
CA LEU A 5 5.85 31.50 -49.82
C LEU A 5 5.10 32.12 -48.63
N PRO A 6 3.94 31.59 -48.21
CA PRO A 6 3.22 32.11 -47.05
C PRO A 6 3.69 31.41 -45.77
N SER A 7 3.92 32.20 -44.72
CA SER A 7 4.16 31.69 -43.37
C SER A 7 2.86 31.12 -42.78
N ILE A 8 2.83 29.80 -42.57
CA ILE A 8 1.77 29.10 -41.85
C ILE A 8 2.05 29.25 -40.36
N LEU A 9 1.18 29.98 -39.66
CA LEU A 9 1.18 30.09 -38.21
C LEU A 9 0.57 28.80 -37.62
N PHE A 10 1.40 27.94 -37.03
CA PHE A 10 0.93 26.78 -36.27
C PHE A 10 0.36 27.26 -34.93
N LEU A 11 -0.96 27.24 -34.80
CA LEU A 11 -1.65 27.38 -33.52
C LEU A 11 -1.49 26.05 -32.77
N ILE A 12 -0.52 25.95 -31.86
CA ILE A 12 -0.41 24.80 -30.96
C ILE A 12 -1.49 24.96 -29.88
N LEU A 13 -2.50 24.09 -29.91
CA LEU A 13 -3.49 23.93 -28.86
C LEU A 13 -2.80 23.48 -27.56
N ALA A 14 -2.59 24.41 -26.64
CA ALA A 14 -2.28 24.12 -25.25
C ALA A 14 -3.56 23.74 -24.51
N THR A 15 -3.96 22.47 -24.54
CA THR A 15 -5.11 21.98 -23.74
C THR A 15 -4.87 20.71 -22.93
N THR A 16 -3.65 20.16 -22.91
CA THR A 16 -3.35 18.92 -22.17
C THR A 16 -2.51 19.10 -20.89
N ALA A 17 -1.86 20.24 -20.67
CA ALA A 17 -0.96 20.43 -19.53
C ALA A 17 -1.66 20.79 -18.20
N ALA A 18 -2.86 21.39 -18.25
CA ALA A 18 -3.55 21.83 -17.03
C ALA A 18 -4.12 20.66 -16.20
N SER A 19 -4.42 19.53 -16.82
CA SER A 19 -4.98 18.35 -16.13
C SER A 19 -3.91 17.55 -15.38
N SER A 20 -2.64 17.56 -15.80
CA SER A 20 -1.58 16.80 -15.12
C SER A 20 -1.03 17.54 -13.91
N ALA A 21 -0.88 18.87 -14.00
CA ALA A 21 -0.40 19.71 -12.90
C ALA A 21 -1.38 19.71 -11.70
N ALA A 22 -2.69 19.78 -11.95
CA ALA A 22 -3.69 19.69 -10.88
C ALA A 22 -3.77 18.31 -10.20
N ALA A 23 -3.33 17.25 -10.88
CA ALA A 23 -3.27 15.90 -10.31
C ALA A 23 -2.00 15.64 -9.46
N GLU A 24 -0.96 16.48 -9.60
CA GLU A 24 0.26 16.44 -8.78
C GLU A 24 0.10 17.20 -7.46
N GLU A 25 -0.68 18.30 -7.42
CA GLU A 25 -0.86 19.12 -6.20
C GLU A 25 -1.54 18.38 -5.03
N ASN A 26 -2.28 17.30 -5.31
CA ASN A 26 -3.00 16.50 -4.30
C ASN A 26 -2.32 15.17 -3.95
N ARG A 27 -1.00 15.04 -4.14
CA ARG A 27 -0.24 13.82 -3.79
C ARG A 27 0.79 14.10 -2.69
N ALA A 28 1.05 13.09 -1.86
CA ALA A 28 2.09 13.17 -0.85
C ALA A 28 3.44 13.39 -1.55
N PRO A 29 4.30 14.29 -1.02
CA PRO A 29 5.61 14.50 -1.61
C PRO A 29 6.37 13.18 -1.63
N TRP A 30 7.01 12.86 -2.76
CA TRP A 30 7.69 11.59 -2.94
C TRP A 30 9.17 11.80 -3.21
N PRO A 31 10.00 11.93 -2.14
CA PRO A 31 11.41 12.21 -2.28
C PRO A 31 12.13 11.21 -3.20
N ALA A 32 13.21 11.68 -3.82
CA ALA A 32 14.11 10.83 -4.59
C ALA A 32 14.69 9.75 -3.67
N GLY A 33 14.82 8.52 -4.20
CA GLY A 33 15.36 7.38 -3.47
C GLY A 33 14.40 6.72 -2.46
N ARG A 34 13.17 7.21 -2.31
CA ARG A 34 12.16 6.55 -1.45
C ARG A 34 11.24 5.60 -2.20
N ILE A 35 10.91 4.48 -1.59
CA ILE A 35 9.99 3.48 -2.13
C ILE A 35 8.53 3.91 -2.02
N VAL A 36 8.15 4.62 -0.95
CA VAL A 36 6.80 5.16 -0.74
C VAL A 36 6.82 6.68 -0.52
N PRO A 37 5.69 7.40 -0.68
CA PRO A 37 5.64 8.83 -0.38
C PRO A 37 6.00 9.13 1.08
N ALA A 38 6.47 10.35 1.32
CA ALA A 38 6.66 10.84 2.68
C ALA A 38 5.33 11.35 3.25
N PHE A 39 4.99 10.90 4.45
CA PHE A 39 3.81 11.35 5.18
C PHE A 39 4.19 12.30 6.31
N ALA A 40 3.32 13.27 6.60
CA ALA A 40 3.48 14.13 7.77
C ALA A 40 3.36 13.30 9.06
N LYS A 41 3.99 13.76 10.15
CA LYS A 41 3.86 13.14 11.47
C LYS A 41 2.38 12.89 11.81
N PRO A 42 2.02 11.71 12.37
CA PRO A 42 0.66 11.43 12.79
C PRO A 42 0.09 12.51 13.70
N ALA A 43 -1.22 12.74 13.61
CA ALA A 43 -1.92 13.61 14.52
C ALA A 43 -1.81 13.09 15.96
N ALA A 44 -2.00 13.96 16.95
CA ALA A 44 -1.99 13.59 18.37
C ALA A 44 -3.03 12.52 18.72
N LYS A 45 -4.11 12.45 17.94
CA LYS A 45 -5.18 11.47 18.06
C LYS A 45 -5.51 10.87 16.69
N LEU A 46 -5.60 9.56 16.61
CA LEU A 46 -6.09 8.81 15.46
C LEU A 46 -7.48 8.26 15.75
N ASP A 47 -8.38 8.32 14.77
CA ASP A 47 -9.54 7.44 14.76
C ASP A 47 -9.10 6.04 14.33
N ALA A 48 -9.76 5.03 14.85
CA ALA A 48 -9.54 3.65 14.47
C ALA A 48 -10.85 2.90 14.24
N LEU A 49 -10.81 1.95 13.30
CA LEU A 49 -11.91 1.01 13.07
C LEU A 49 -11.32 -0.40 12.91
N VAL A 50 -12.02 -1.40 13.43
CA VAL A 50 -11.58 -2.79 13.37
C VAL A 50 -12.03 -3.43 12.07
N VAL A 51 -11.14 -4.12 11.36
CA VAL A 51 -11.45 -4.73 10.05
C VAL A 51 -12.48 -5.87 10.15
N GLN A 52 -12.61 -6.51 11.31
CA GLN A 52 -13.66 -7.51 11.56
C GLN A 52 -15.08 -6.93 11.66
N ASP A 53 -15.22 -5.61 11.80
CA ASP A 53 -16.51 -4.91 11.81
C ASP A 53 -16.99 -4.52 10.40
N LEU A 54 -16.22 -4.89 9.37
CA LEU A 54 -16.42 -4.50 7.98
C LEU A 54 -16.71 -5.69 7.07
N GLY A 55 -17.68 -5.52 6.17
CA GLY A 55 -17.89 -6.43 5.04
C GLY A 55 -16.77 -6.32 3.98
N PRO A 56 -16.67 -7.29 3.05
CA PRO A 56 -15.63 -7.33 2.02
C PRO A 56 -15.49 -6.03 1.21
N ASP A 57 -16.61 -5.45 0.80
CA ASP A 57 -16.63 -4.22 0.01
C ASP A 57 -16.45 -2.96 0.87
N GLU A 58 -16.90 -3.00 2.13
CA GLU A 58 -16.60 -1.93 3.09
C GLU A 58 -15.08 -1.89 3.39
N LEU A 59 -14.37 -3.02 3.44
CA LEU A 59 -12.90 -3.05 3.58
C LEU A 59 -12.20 -2.27 2.45
N ILE A 60 -12.69 -2.37 1.22
CA ILE A 60 -12.18 -1.57 0.09
C ILE A 60 -12.47 -0.08 0.31
N THR A 61 -13.68 0.27 0.75
CA THR A 61 -14.07 1.65 1.07
C THR A 61 -13.22 2.25 2.17
N PHE A 62 -13.06 1.56 3.30
CA PHE A 62 -12.37 2.10 4.48
C PHE A 62 -10.84 2.08 4.35
N SER A 63 -10.25 1.11 3.65
CA SER A 63 -8.82 1.18 3.31
C SER A 63 -8.54 2.36 2.37
N SER A 64 -9.45 2.64 1.43
CA SER A 64 -9.36 3.85 0.60
C SER A 64 -9.51 5.12 1.44
N LEU A 65 -10.47 5.17 2.38
CA LEU A 65 -10.64 6.29 3.30
C LEU A 65 -9.37 6.56 4.10
N GLN A 66 -8.73 5.52 4.64
CA GLN A 66 -7.46 5.62 5.35
C GLN A 66 -6.40 6.32 4.50
N GLY A 67 -6.21 5.88 3.26
CA GLY A 67 -5.26 6.52 2.35
C GLY A 67 -5.58 7.98 2.04
N ARG A 68 -6.86 8.31 1.82
CA ARG A 68 -7.31 9.69 1.52
C ARG A 68 -7.17 10.63 2.73
N VAL A 69 -7.54 10.18 3.92
CA VAL A 69 -7.39 10.96 5.16
C VAL A 69 -5.92 11.19 5.51
N ASN A 70 -5.12 10.12 5.39
CA ASN A 70 -3.73 10.13 5.83
C ASN A 70 -2.80 10.87 4.87
N LEU A 71 -3.18 11.01 3.60
CA LEU A 71 -2.50 11.83 2.61
C LEU A 71 -2.24 13.26 3.12
N ARG A 72 -3.24 13.91 3.74
CA ARG A 72 -3.05 15.26 4.30
C ARG A 72 -2.27 15.23 5.60
N ARG A 73 -2.65 14.32 6.50
CA ARG A 73 -1.97 14.02 7.75
C ARG A 73 -2.57 12.73 8.32
N PRO A 74 -1.77 11.74 8.76
CA PRO A 74 -2.28 10.52 9.35
C PRO A 74 -3.19 10.79 10.55
N ARG A 75 -4.45 10.37 10.43
CA ARG A 75 -5.56 10.60 11.39
C ARG A 75 -6.52 9.41 11.50
N PHE A 76 -6.42 8.43 10.61
CA PHE A 76 -7.29 7.26 10.61
C PHE A 76 -6.45 5.99 10.41
N ILE A 77 -6.77 4.91 11.12
CA ILE A 77 -6.12 3.60 10.97
C ILE A 77 -7.12 2.45 11.09
N LEU A 78 -6.96 1.45 10.22
CA LEU A 78 -7.62 0.15 10.35
C LEU A 78 -6.81 -0.77 11.24
N LEU A 79 -7.50 -1.42 12.19
CA LEU A 79 -6.91 -2.35 13.16
C LEU A 79 -7.38 -3.77 12.92
N ASP A 80 -6.50 -4.74 13.16
CA ASP A 80 -6.82 -6.16 13.06
C ASP A 80 -6.82 -6.81 14.46
N ASN A 81 -8.02 -7.24 14.92
CA ASN A 81 -8.14 -7.99 16.19
C ASN A 81 -7.44 -9.35 16.16
N ARG A 82 -7.09 -9.86 14.97
CA ARG A 82 -6.44 -11.17 14.76
C ARG A 82 -4.94 -11.06 14.58
N ALA A 83 -4.35 -9.86 14.66
CA ALA A 83 -2.91 -9.67 14.63
C ALA A 83 -2.24 -10.46 15.78
N GLY A 84 -1.30 -11.34 15.44
CA GLY A 84 -0.74 -12.30 16.40
C GLY A 84 0.11 -11.64 17.49
N GLU A 85 0.75 -10.52 17.19
CA GLU A 85 1.46 -9.68 18.14
C GLU A 85 0.53 -8.90 19.07
N GLY A 86 -0.79 -8.93 18.83
CA GLY A 86 -1.81 -8.16 19.53
C GLY A 86 -2.16 -6.87 18.79
N ARG A 87 -3.47 -6.62 18.63
CA ARG A 87 -4.05 -5.49 17.88
C ARG A 87 -3.38 -4.13 18.16
N ASP A 88 -3.15 -3.82 19.43
CA ASP A 88 -2.70 -2.49 19.86
C ASP A 88 -1.17 -2.40 20.03
N THR A 89 -0.44 -3.49 19.77
CA THR A 89 0.99 -3.59 20.10
C THR A 89 1.82 -2.53 19.40
N TRP A 90 1.62 -2.35 18.08
CA TRP A 90 2.32 -1.30 17.34
C TRP A 90 1.84 0.13 17.66
N LEU A 91 0.59 0.29 18.07
CA LEU A 91 0.05 1.59 18.49
C LEU A 91 0.69 2.08 19.79
N ARG A 92 1.06 1.15 20.67
CA ARG A 92 1.72 1.44 21.96
C ARG A 92 3.24 1.40 21.89
N THR A 93 3.81 1.01 20.75
CA THR A 93 5.26 0.91 20.58
C THR A 93 5.86 2.30 20.36
N PRO A 94 6.76 2.81 21.25
CA PRO A 94 7.20 4.21 21.20
C PRO A 94 7.86 4.63 19.88
N THR A 95 8.54 3.71 19.19
CA THR A 95 9.23 3.97 17.93
C THR A 95 8.29 4.29 16.76
N THR A 96 7.00 3.95 16.85
CA THR A 96 6.00 4.32 15.82
C THR A 96 5.53 5.77 15.97
N GLY A 97 5.72 6.37 17.15
CA GLY A 97 5.33 7.76 17.42
C GLY A 97 3.81 8.01 17.34
N ILE A 98 3.00 6.95 17.46
CA ILE A 98 1.55 7.03 17.47
C ILE A 98 1.07 7.56 18.84
N GLY A 99 0.14 8.51 18.79
CA GLY A 99 -0.46 9.15 19.97
C GLY A 99 -1.70 8.40 20.49
N GLU A 100 -2.70 9.16 20.91
CA GLU A 100 -3.99 8.62 21.34
C GLU A 100 -4.71 7.93 20.16
N VAL A 101 -5.41 6.83 20.42
CA VAL A 101 -6.23 6.14 19.43
C VAL A 101 -7.65 5.99 19.98
N GLU A 102 -8.63 6.51 19.25
CA GLU A 102 -10.06 6.34 19.53
C GLU A 102 -10.63 5.27 18.61
N VAL A 103 -10.97 4.11 19.19
CA VAL A 103 -11.56 3.00 18.46
C VAL A 103 -13.08 3.19 18.38
N HIS A 104 -13.58 3.31 17.16
CA HIS A 104 -15.01 3.45 16.87
C HIS A 104 -15.67 2.08 16.76
N GLU A 105 -16.94 1.99 17.17
CA GLU A 105 -17.72 0.76 17.09
C GLU A 105 -18.27 0.54 15.66
N ALA A 106 -18.57 -0.71 15.32
CA ALA A 106 -19.17 -1.09 14.04
C ALA A 106 -20.39 -0.24 13.64
N ARG A 107 -21.24 0.14 14.61
CA ARG A 107 -22.46 0.94 14.37
C ARG A 107 -22.19 2.38 13.93
N ASP A 108 -20.99 2.90 14.21
CA ASP A 108 -20.59 4.29 13.99
C ASP A 108 -19.69 4.44 12.75
N ARG A 109 -19.34 3.32 12.08
CA ARG A 109 -18.40 3.30 10.95
C ARG A 109 -18.73 4.31 9.84
N PHE A 110 -20.01 4.50 9.51
CA PHE A 110 -20.42 5.45 8.48
C PHE A 110 -20.40 6.91 8.95
N ASP A 111 -20.48 7.16 10.26
CA ASP A 111 -20.29 8.50 10.83
C ASP A 111 -18.83 8.94 10.65
N LEU A 112 -17.89 7.98 10.67
CA LEU A 112 -16.48 8.25 10.39
C LEU A 112 -16.26 8.71 8.94
N ILE A 113 -16.96 8.13 7.97
CA ILE A 113 -16.93 8.63 6.58
C ILE A 113 -17.48 10.06 6.51
N ALA A 114 -18.61 10.32 7.19
CA ALA A 114 -19.20 11.67 7.23
C ALA A 114 -18.24 12.70 7.88
N LYS A 115 -17.52 12.32 8.94
CA LYS A 115 -16.48 13.16 9.59
C LYS A 115 -15.41 13.63 8.60
N TYR A 116 -15.01 12.76 7.67
CA TYR A 116 -13.94 13.03 6.70
C TYR A 116 -14.45 13.46 5.32
N SER A 117 -15.76 13.63 5.14
CA SER A 117 -16.36 13.85 3.82
C SER A 117 -15.90 15.13 3.13
N GLY A 118 -15.49 16.15 3.91
CA GLY A 118 -14.95 17.41 3.38
C GLY A 118 -13.59 17.27 2.69
N GLU A 119 -12.97 16.10 2.75
CA GLU A 119 -11.70 15.78 2.08
C GLU A 119 -11.89 14.97 0.80
N LEU A 120 -13.13 14.62 0.47
CA LEU A 120 -13.50 13.73 -0.63
C LEU A 120 -14.29 14.49 -1.70
N ARG A 121 -13.96 14.27 -2.98
CA ARG A 121 -14.69 14.85 -4.12
C ARG A 121 -16.02 14.14 -4.39
N GLY A 122 -16.16 12.89 -3.98
CA GLY A 122 -17.36 12.09 -4.21
C GLY A 122 -17.10 10.60 -4.06
N VAL A 123 -17.81 9.79 -4.84
CA VAL A 123 -17.70 8.33 -4.82
C VAL A 123 -17.54 7.73 -6.22
N VAL A 124 -16.86 6.59 -6.29
CA VAL A 124 -16.82 5.71 -7.45
C VAL A 124 -17.75 4.53 -7.18
N LEU A 125 -18.84 4.44 -7.94
CA LEU A 125 -19.81 3.37 -7.79
C LEU A 125 -19.32 2.12 -8.51
N TYR A 126 -19.36 0.96 -7.85
CA TYR A 126 -19.02 -0.31 -8.46
C TYR A 126 -19.91 -1.45 -7.95
N ASP A 127 -19.81 -2.60 -8.62
CA ASP A 127 -20.48 -3.84 -8.26
C ASP A 127 -19.57 -5.03 -8.60
N VAL A 128 -19.72 -6.13 -7.87
CA VAL A 128 -18.89 -7.34 -8.00
C VAL A 128 -19.64 -8.52 -8.62
N SER A 129 -20.93 -8.37 -8.96
CA SER A 129 -21.74 -9.47 -9.49
C SER A 129 -21.19 -10.10 -10.78
N ARG A 130 -20.48 -9.32 -11.59
CA ARG A 130 -19.80 -9.79 -12.80
C ARG A 130 -18.42 -10.36 -12.51
N SER A 131 -17.66 -9.69 -11.65
CA SER A 131 -16.29 -10.06 -11.33
C SER A 131 -15.84 -9.35 -10.06
N GLU A 132 -15.18 -10.08 -9.16
CA GLU A 132 -14.63 -9.49 -7.94
C GLU A 132 -13.47 -8.53 -8.22
N HIS A 133 -12.83 -8.62 -9.40
CA HIS A 133 -11.77 -7.71 -9.85
C HIS A 133 -12.20 -6.24 -9.94
N TYR A 134 -13.51 -5.96 -9.98
CA TYR A 134 -14.02 -4.59 -9.88
C TYR A 134 -13.67 -3.90 -8.56
N ARG A 135 -13.37 -4.62 -7.47
CA ARG A 135 -12.86 -4.03 -6.22
C ARG A 135 -11.53 -3.29 -6.45
N ASN A 136 -10.62 -3.92 -7.18
CA ASN A 136 -9.30 -3.38 -7.50
C ASN A 136 -9.40 -2.18 -8.46
N LEU A 137 -10.23 -2.31 -9.50
CA LEU A 137 -10.49 -1.21 -10.42
C LEU A 137 -11.12 -0.02 -9.68
N ALA A 138 -12.13 -0.25 -8.84
CA ALA A 138 -12.81 0.80 -8.09
C ALA A 138 -11.85 1.55 -7.15
N GLY A 139 -11.01 0.82 -6.39
CA GLY A 139 -9.99 1.42 -5.53
C GLY A 139 -9.01 2.30 -6.32
N THR A 140 -8.53 1.81 -7.46
CA THR A 140 -7.63 2.56 -8.35
C THR A 140 -8.29 3.85 -8.86
N VAL A 141 -9.50 3.76 -9.40
CA VAL A 141 -10.22 4.92 -9.94
C VAL A 141 -10.56 5.92 -8.83
N ALA A 142 -10.97 5.44 -7.65
CA ALA A 142 -11.28 6.29 -6.51
C ALA A 142 -10.06 7.08 -6.03
N ALA A 143 -8.88 6.45 -5.99
CA ALA A 143 -7.63 7.13 -5.67
C ALA A 143 -7.32 8.27 -6.66
N LEU A 144 -7.52 8.05 -7.96
CA LEU A 144 -7.28 9.04 -9.01
C LEU A 144 -8.27 10.21 -9.02
N GLU A 145 -9.46 10.02 -8.44
CA GLU A 145 -10.53 11.00 -8.42
C GLU A 145 -10.73 11.69 -7.06
N ASP A 146 -9.85 11.43 -6.09
CA ASP A 146 -9.99 11.88 -4.70
C ASP A 146 -11.37 11.49 -4.10
N ALA A 147 -11.79 10.26 -4.38
CA ALA A 147 -13.11 9.73 -4.05
C ALA A 147 -13.01 8.43 -3.22
N LEU A 148 -14.16 7.88 -2.83
CA LEU A 148 -14.24 6.54 -2.22
C LEU A 148 -14.89 5.52 -3.17
N PRO A 149 -14.35 4.29 -3.28
CA PRO A 149 -15.05 3.20 -3.94
C PRO A 149 -16.20 2.72 -3.05
N VAL A 150 -17.41 2.63 -3.59
CA VAL A 150 -18.60 2.19 -2.84
C VAL A 150 -19.49 1.30 -3.70
N THR A 151 -20.15 0.34 -3.07
CA THR A 151 -21.31 -0.35 -3.65
C THR A 151 -22.57 0.49 -3.48
N ARG A 152 -23.68 0.08 -4.11
CA ARG A 152 -24.99 0.74 -3.93
C ARG A 152 -25.46 0.71 -2.47
N GLU A 153 -25.19 -0.38 -1.76
CA GLU A 153 -25.53 -0.54 -0.35
C GLU A 153 -24.72 0.42 0.53
N THR A 154 -23.39 0.46 0.35
CA THR A 154 -22.51 1.38 1.06
C THR A 154 -22.90 2.84 0.81
N LEU A 155 -23.22 3.21 -0.44
CA LEU A 155 -23.69 4.55 -0.79
C LEU A 155 -25.01 4.90 -0.07
N ALA A 156 -25.96 3.97 0.01
CA ALA A 156 -27.22 4.18 0.73
C ALA A 156 -26.97 4.38 2.23
N ALA A 157 -26.09 3.58 2.84
CA ALA A 157 -25.74 3.69 4.26
C ALA A 157 -25.05 5.02 4.60
N ILE A 158 -24.12 5.47 3.76
CA ILE A 158 -23.47 6.78 3.86
C ILE A 158 -24.51 7.92 3.73
N THR A 159 -25.41 7.81 2.75
CA THR A 159 -26.48 8.79 2.51
C THR A 159 -27.40 8.92 3.71
N ALA A 160 -27.72 7.81 4.37
CA ALA A 160 -28.54 7.81 5.59
C ALA A 160 -27.87 8.54 6.77
N ARG A 161 -26.53 8.66 6.78
CA ARG A 161 -25.77 9.46 7.77
C ARG A 161 -25.56 10.92 7.36
N GLY A 162 -26.22 11.37 6.29
CA GLY A 162 -26.31 12.78 5.92
C GLY A 162 -25.28 13.26 4.89
N TRP A 163 -24.28 12.44 4.53
CA TRP A 163 -23.39 12.78 3.41
C TRP A 163 -24.00 12.30 2.09
N LYS A 164 -24.26 13.22 1.16
CA LYS A 164 -24.82 12.94 -0.18
C LYS A 164 -23.77 13.18 -1.27
N PRO A 165 -22.81 12.26 -1.46
CA PRO A 165 -21.77 12.45 -2.46
C PRO A 165 -22.31 12.39 -3.89
N GLY A 166 -21.68 13.17 -4.78
CA GLY A 166 -21.80 12.94 -6.22
C GLY A 166 -21.06 11.67 -6.65
N VAL A 167 -21.59 10.98 -7.65
CA VAL A 167 -20.91 9.85 -8.31
C VAL A 167 -19.95 10.42 -9.35
N VAL A 168 -18.64 10.35 -9.09
CA VAL A 168 -17.61 10.88 -10.00
C VAL A 168 -17.25 9.89 -11.12
N ALA A 169 -17.48 8.60 -10.88
CA ALA A 169 -17.41 7.55 -11.89
C ALA A 169 -18.36 6.41 -11.54
N ASP A 170 -19.10 5.90 -12.53
CA ASP A 170 -19.94 4.71 -12.39
C ASP A 170 -19.29 3.55 -13.17
N LEU A 171 -18.76 2.58 -12.44
CA LEU A 171 -18.15 1.37 -12.99
C LEU A 171 -19.18 0.23 -13.15
N THR A 172 -20.41 0.38 -12.63
CA THR A 172 -21.47 -0.63 -12.78
C THR A 172 -21.95 -0.78 -14.22
N GLU A 173 -21.65 0.22 -15.06
CA GLU A 173 -21.95 0.19 -16.49
C GLU A 173 -20.96 -0.67 -17.30
N TRP A 174 -19.78 -0.96 -16.75
CA TRP A 174 -18.76 -1.79 -17.40
C TRP A 174 -19.24 -3.24 -17.54
N LYS A 175 -18.77 -3.92 -18.59
CA LYS A 175 -19.34 -5.21 -19.03
C LYS A 175 -18.34 -6.36 -18.98
N GLU A 176 -17.05 -6.05 -18.84
CA GLU A 176 -15.97 -7.01 -18.71
C GLU A 176 -16.18 -7.91 -17.50
N ASP A 177 -16.00 -9.21 -17.67
CA ASP A 177 -16.21 -10.24 -16.64
C ASP A 177 -14.94 -11.02 -16.31
N SER A 178 -13.84 -10.78 -17.05
CA SER A 178 -12.53 -11.40 -16.84
C SER A 178 -11.50 -10.42 -16.28
N ALA A 179 -10.51 -10.94 -15.54
CA ALA A 179 -9.38 -10.17 -15.03
C ALA A 179 -8.65 -9.42 -16.16
N VAL A 180 -8.31 -10.14 -17.25
CA VAL A 180 -7.65 -9.54 -18.42
C VAL A 180 -8.49 -8.42 -19.02
N GLY A 181 -9.80 -8.62 -19.24
CA GLY A 181 -10.65 -7.58 -19.82
C GLY A 181 -10.73 -6.32 -18.97
N ILE A 182 -10.97 -6.50 -17.66
CA ILE A 182 -11.06 -5.41 -16.69
C ILE A 182 -9.75 -4.63 -16.61
N TYR A 183 -8.63 -5.34 -16.44
CA TYR A 183 -7.32 -4.69 -16.28
C TYR A 183 -6.74 -4.16 -17.58
N ARG A 184 -7.07 -4.74 -18.75
CA ARG A 184 -6.71 -4.16 -20.05
C ARG A 184 -7.37 -2.80 -20.23
N ARG A 185 -8.66 -2.70 -19.90
CA ARG A 185 -9.38 -1.43 -19.97
C ARG A 185 -8.92 -0.44 -18.90
N MET A 186 -8.56 -0.92 -17.71
CA MET A 186 -7.88 -0.12 -16.69
C MET A 186 -6.55 0.44 -17.20
N HIS A 187 -5.75 -0.41 -17.85
CA HIS A 187 -4.46 -0.06 -18.46
C HIS A 187 -4.64 1.04 -19.51
N THR A 188 -5.60 0.91 -20.42
CA THR A 188 -5.82 1.95 -21.44
C THR A 188 -6.34 3.27 -20.85
N LYS A 189 -7.28 3.21 -19.89
CA LYS A 189 -8.04 4.40 -19.45
C LYS A 189 -7.43 5.12 -18.24
N TYR A 190 -6.92 4.38 -17.26
CA TYR A 190 -6.57 4.93 -15.95
C TYR A 190 -5.08 4.80 -15.62
N TRP A 191 -4.40 3.77 -16.11
CA TRP A 191 -2.96 3.58 -15.88
C TRP A 191 -2.11 4.80 -16.27
N PRO A 192 -2.36 5.55 -17.36
CA PRO A 192 -1.58 6.74 -17.68
C PRO A 192 -1.56 7.82 -16.59
N ARG A 193 -2.56 7.85 -15.70
CA ARG A 193 -2.68 8.79 -14.58
C ARG A 193 -2.16 8.21 -13.26
N CYS A 194 -1.99 6.89 -13.17
CA CYS A 194 -1.47 6.23 -11.97
C CYS A 194 0.02 6.53 -11.79
N THR A 195 0.50 6.55 -10.54
CA THR A 195 1.94 6.51 -10.30
C THR A 195 2.56 5.28 -10.96
N LYS A 196 3.82 5.41 -11.41
CA LYS A 196 4.62 4.35 -12.00
C LYS A 196 5.63 3.77 -11.00
N ARG A 197 5.71 4.35 -9.80
CA ARG A 197 6.68 3.94 -8.77
C ARG A 197 6.18 2.79 -7.90
N LEU A 198 4.88 2.52 -7.92
CA LEU A 198 4.25 1.53 -7.05
C LEU A 198 3.02 0.91 -7.72
N ILE A 199 2.87 -0.40 -7.58
CA ILE A 199 1.62 -1.14 -7.80
C ILE A 199 1.31 -1.94 -6.54
N VAL A 200 0.02 -2.17 -6.27
CA VAL A 200 -0.43 -3.14 -5.27
C VAL A 200 -1.03 -4.36 -5.97
N SER A 201 -0.42 -5.52 -5.79
CA SER A 201 -0.91 -6.81 -6.27
C SER A 201 -1.76 -7.46 -5.17
N ALA A 202 -3.07 -7.28 -5.23
CA ALA A 202 -4.00 -7.65 -4.16
C ALA A 202 -5.16 -8.51 -4.66
N ARG A 203 -5.25 -9.73 -4.15
CA ARG A 203 -6.28 -10.71 -4.53
C ARG A 203 -7.68 -10.23 -4.12
N PRO A 204 -8.61 -10.00 -5.06
CA PRO A 204 -9.84 -9.26 -4.75
C PRO A 204 -11.00 -10.14 -4.24
N PHE A 205 -10.76 -11.42 -3.98
CA PHE A 205 -11.83 -12.38 -3.71
C PHE A 205 -12.37 -12.27 -2.28
N GLN A 206 -13.67 -12.48 -2.10
CA GLN A 206 -14.32 -12.44 -0.79
C GLN A 206 -13.71 -13.45 0.18
N ARG A 207 -13.28 -14.61 -0.33
CA ARG A 207 -12.61 -15.64 0.45
C ARG A 207 -11.11 -15.60 0.20
N ASN A 208 -10.33 -15.48 1.28
CA ASN A 208 -8.86 -15.43 1.25
C ASN A 208 -8.32 -14.33 0.32
N GLY A 209 -9.06 -13.24 0.15
CA GLY A 209 -8.60 -12.06 -0.58
C GLY A 209 -7.89 -11.07 0.33
N ASP A 210 -7.02 -10.30 -0.28
CA ASP A 210 -6.43 -9.11 0.31
C ASP A 210 -7.35 -7.92 0.01
N LEU A 211 -8.16 -7.53 1.00
CA LEU A 211 -9.20 -6.51 0.84
C LEU A 211 -8.88 -5.18 1.55
N HIS A 212 -7.76 -5.08 2.26
CA HIS A 212 -7.42 -3.86 3.00
C HIS A 212 -5.91 -3.63 3.20
N HIS A 213 -5.07 -4.65 3.01
CA HIS A 213 -3.63 -4.53 3.28
C HIS A 213 -2.96 -3.71 2.19
N THR A 214 -2.18 -2.70 2.59
CA THR A 214 -1.50 -1.70 1.72
C THR A 214 -2.37 -0.94 0.71
N ARG A 215 -3.68 -1.22 0.62
CA ARG A 215 -4.64 -0.49 -0.23
C ARG A 215 -4.75 0.98 0.18
N ASP A 216 -4.50 1.28 1.46
CA ASP A 216 -4.39 2.65 1.94
C ASP A 216 -3.19 3.39 1.32
N MET A 217 -2.06 2.73 1.10
CA MET A 217 -0.93 3.31 0.36
C MET A 217 -1.31 3.60 -1.10
N ALA A 218 -1.96 2.64 -1.77
CA ALA A 218 -2.41 2.82 -3.15
C ALA A 218 -3.40 3.98 -3.26
N ALA A 219 -4.35 4.03 -2.33
CA ALA A 219 -5.30 5.14 -2.24
C ALA A 219 -4.56 6.45 -2.01
N ALA A 220 -3.57 6.51 -1.12
CA ALA A 220 -2.78 7.71 -0.83
C ALA A 220 -2.00 8.27 -2.04
N CYS A 221 -1.39 7.40 -2.86
CA CYS A 221 -0.46 7.82 -3.90
C CYS A 221 -0.98 7.67 -5.34
N GLY A 222 -2.21 7.18 -5.52
CA GLY A 222 -2.80 6.93 -6.84
C GLY A 222 -2.11 5.78 -7.57
N ALA A 223 -1.75 4.72 -6.85
CA ALA A 223 -1.19 3.50 -7.44
C ALA A 223 -2.30 2.62 -8.03
N ALA A 224 -1.95 1.87 -9.07
CA ALA A 224 -2.83 0.83 -9.58
C ALA A 224 -2.89 -0.34 -8.60
N VAL A 225 -4.10 -0.85 -8.38
CA VAL A 225 -4.35 -2.11 -7.68
C VAL A 225 -4.83 -3.13 -8.70
N LEU A 226 -4.20 -4.30 -8.75
CA LEU A 226 -4.55 -5.36 -9.69
C LEU A 226 -4.29 -6.76 -9.09
N TRP A 227 -4.79 -7.78 -9.75
CA TRP A 227 -4.45 -9.18 -9.46
C TRP A 227 -4.48 -9.96 -10.76
N LEU A 228 -3.29 -10.24 -11.30
CA LEU A 228 -3.09 -11.00 -12.52
C LEU A 228 -2.24 -12.22 -12.17
N ASP A 229 -2.72 -13.41 -12.50
CA ASP A 229 -2.03 -14.68 -12.24
C ASP A 229 -0.90 -14.89 -13.26
N PRO A 230 0.38 -14.78 -12.87
CA PRO A 230 1.48 -14.86 -13.83
C PRO A 230 1.70 -16.28 -14.38
N ARG A 231 0.95 -17.28 -13.91
CA ARG A 231 0.95 -18.63 -14.51
C ARG A 231 0.16 -18.65 -15.81
N GLU A 232 -0.91 -17.88 -15.89
CA GLU A 232 -1.74 -17.73 -17.07
C GLU A 232 -1.07 -16.79 -18.08
N LYS A 233 -0.96 -17.21 -19.34
CA LYS A 233 -0.18 -16.50 -20.35
C LYS A 233 -0.66 -15.06 -20.55
N ASP A 234 -1.96 -14.87 -20.79
CA ASP A 234 -2.53 -13.56 -21.14
C ASP A 234 -2.52 -12.60 -19.93
N GLU A 235 -2.64 -13.13 -18.71
CA GLU A 235 -2.53 -12.36 -17.47
C GLU A 235 -1.08 -11.95 -17.19
N ARG A 236 -0.13 -12.87 -17.40
CA ARG A 236 1.31 -12.58 -17.29
C ARG A 236 1.75 -11.52 -18.30
N GLU A 237 1.30 -11.62 -19.55
CA GLU A 237 1.62 -10.63 -20.59
C GLU A 237 1.07 -9.25 -20.24
N LEU A 238 -0.18 -9.17 -19.77
CA LEU A 238 -0.74 -7.90 -19.30
C LEU A 238 -0.02 -7.36 -18.06
N LEU A 239 0.35 -8.22 -17.11
CA LEU A 239 1.14 -7.80 -15.94
C LEU A 239 2.50 -7.24 -16.37
N GLY A 240 3.13 -7.88 -17.35
CA GLY A 240 4.37 -7.41 -17.97
C GLY A 240 4.22 -6.04 -18.61
N GLU A 241 3.08 -5.71 -19.23
CA GLU A 241 2.80 -4.36 -19.75
C GLU A 241 2.78 -3.31 -18.64
N PHE A 242 2.13 -3.59 -17.50
CA PHE A 242 2.16 -2.69 -16.34
C PHE A 242 3.59 -2.50 -15.82
N PHE A 243 4.35 -3.58 -15.66
CA PHE A 243 5.73 -3.51 -15.15
C PHE A 243 6.69 -2.84 -16.13
N HIS A 244 6.48 -2.98 -17.45
CA HIS A 244 7.30 -2.33 -18.46
C HIS A 244 7.28 -0.80 -18.34
N ASP A 245 6.15 -0.22 -17.96
CA ASP A 245 6.00 1.23 -17.79
C ASP A 245 6.56 1.74 -16.44
N MET A 246 6.95 0.85 -15.53
CA MET A 246 7.48 1.20 -14.21
C MET A 246 9.01 1.37 -14.25
N PRO A 247 9.60 2.34 -13.53
CA PRO A 247 11.05 2.52 -13.47
C PRO A 247 11.77 1.31 -12.83
N ALA A 248 12.53 0.57 -13.65
CA ALA A 248 13.37 -0.52 -13.19
C ALA A 248 14.38 -0.07 -12.12
N GLY A 249 14.55 -0.86 -11.06
CA GLY A 249 15.45 -0.59 -9.93
C GLY A 249 14.87 0.35 -8.86
N ASP A 250 13.89 1.19 -9.21
CA ASP A 250 13.31 2.18 -8.30
C ASP A 250 11.86 1.89 -7.91
N ALA A 251 11.12 1.19 -8.76
CA ALA A 251 9.70 0.90 -8.53
C ALA A 251 9.49 -0.47 -7.87
N VAL A 252 8.38 -0.58 -7.12
CA VAL A 252 8.05 -1.81 -6.39
C VAL A 252 6.61 -2.26 -6.62
N ALA A 253 6.42 -3.57 -6.49
CA ALA A 253 5.12 -4.20 -6.28
C ALA A 253 4.94 -4.53 -4.79
N LEU A 254 3.92 -3.96 -4.16
CA LEU A 254 3.44 -4.40 -2.84
C LEU A 254 2.40 -5.53 -3.01
N GLY A 255 2.18 -6.30 -1.96
CA GLY A 255 1.17 -7.36 -1.94
C GLY A 255 1.79 -8.72 -2.26
N TRP A 256 1.10 -9.55 -3.03
CA TRP A 256 1.60 -10.87 -3.39
C TRP A 256 1.10 -11.35 -4.75
N TYR A 257 1.41 -12.59 -5.11
CA TYR A 257 1.05 -13.20 -6.39
C TYR A 257 0.39 -14.56 -6.19
N ALA A 258 -0.16 -15.12 -7.26
CA ALA A 258 -0.77 -16.45 -7.23
C ALA A 258 0.22 -17.54 -6.77
N THR A 259 1.49 -17.42 -7.14
CA THR A 259 2.60 -18.17 -6.55
C THR A 259 3.84 -17.28 -6.49
N GLU A 260 4.70 -17.53 -5.51
CA GLU A 260 5.99 -16.85 -5.36
C GLU A 260 6.81 -16.93 -6.65
N ARG A 261 7.10 -18.15 -7.14
CA ARG A 261 7.97 -18.36 -8.29
C ARG A 261 7.49 -17.59 -9.52
N SER A 262 6.21 -17.70 -9.88
CA SER A 262 5.70 -17.02 -11.06
C SER A 262 5.74 -15.49 -10.91
N GLY A 263 5.34 -14.99 -9.74
CA GLY A 263 5.26 -13.55 -9.47
C GLY A 263 6.61 -12.87 -9.40
N ILE A 264 7.51 -13.41 -8.57
CA ILE A 264 8.87 -12.88 -8.40
C ILE A 264 9.63 -12.93 -9.72
N THR A 265 9.54 -14.03 -10.49
CA THR A 265 10.18 -14.11 -11.81
C THR A 265 9.64 -13.03 -12.74
N THR A 266 8.32 -12.89 -12.89
CA THR A 266 7.73 -11.88 -13.78
C THR A 266 8.08 -10.45 -13.36
N ALA A 267 8.04 -10.09 -12.07
CA ALA A 267 8.42 -8.75 -11.64
C ALA A 267 9.92 -8.47 -11.88
N SER A 268 10.79 -9.45 -11.57
CA SER A 268 12.23 -9.31 -11.70
C SER A 268 12.71 -9.18 -13.15
N GLU A 269 12.01 -9.78 -14.11
CA GLU A 269 12.29 -9.61 -15.55
C GLU A 269 12.24 -8.15 -16.02
N TYR A 270 11.45 -7.31 -15.34
CA TYR A 270 11.32 -5.88 -15.59
C TYR A 270 12.10 -5.02 -14.59
N GLY A 271 12.91 -5.64 -13.72
CA GLY A 271 13.67 -4.93 -12.68
C GLY A 271 12.78 -4.33 -11.58
N ILE A 272 11.59 -4.89 -11.35
CA ILE A 272 10.65 -4.41 -10.33
C ILE A 272 10.84 -5.23 -9.05
N GLY A 273 11.14 -4.55 -7.94
CA GLY A 273 11.25 -5.19 -6.63
C GLY A 273 9.88 -5.59 -6.09
N THR A 274 9.78 -6.72 -5.40
CA THR A 274 8.55 -7.11 -4.67
C THR A 274 8.77 -6.93 -3.17
N MET A 275 7.81 -6.31 -2.49
CA MET A 275 7.71 -6.30 -1.03
C MET A 275 6.45 -7.05 -0.60
N PRO A 276 6.58 -8.26 -0.01
CA PRO A 276 5.44 -9.05 0.45
C PRO A 276 4.60 -8.29 1.48
N ALA A 277 3.35 -7.97 1.14
CA ALA A 277 2.53 -7.05 1.92
C ALA A 277 1.01 -7.29 1.85
N ASP A 278 0.58 -8.46 1.40
CA ASP A 278 -0.84 -8.87 1.29
C ASP A 278 -1.54 -9.16 2.64
N PHE A 279 -0.82 -8.97 3.75
CA PHE A 279 -1.21 -9.00 5.16
C PHE A 279 -0.66 -7.79 5.95
N PHE A 280 0.00 -6.82 5.29
CA PHE A 280 0.56 -5.65 5.98
C PHE A 280 -0.50 -4.56 6.22
N ASN A 281 -0.70 -4.19 7.48
CA ASN A 281 -1.72 -3.24 7.90
C ASN A 281 -1.15 -1.84 8.19
N GLY A 282 -1.96 -0.80 8.03
CA GLY A 282 -1.63 0.54 8.53
C GLY A 282 -0.52 1.29 7.78
N SER A 283 -0.24 0.95 6.52
CA SER A 283 0.96 1.40 5.80
C SER A 283 1.17 2.92 5.76
N THR A 284 0.11 3.70 5.55
CA THR A 284 0.17 5.18 5.54
C THR A 284 0.43 5.79 6.91
N VAL A 285 0.10 5.07 8.00
CA VAL A 285 0.40 5.51 9.37
C VAL A 285 1.82 5.13 9.75
N PHE A 286 2.24 3.89 9.46
CA PHE A 286 3.59 3.43 9.81
C PHE A 286 4.68 4.11 8.97
N ALA A 287 4.41 4.47 7.71
CA ALA A 287 5.32 5.26 6.88
C ALA A 287 5.53 6.68 7.43
N ALA A 288 4.65 7.14 8.32
CA ALA A 288 4.76 8.43 9.00
C ALA A 288 5.52 8.36 10.33
N SER A 289 6.05 7.19 10.72
CA SER A 289 6.78 7.03 11.97
C SER A 289 7.98 7.98 12.02
N PRO A 290 8.25 8.63 13.16
CA PRO A 290 9.27 9.66 13.25
C PRO A 290 10.68 9.08 13.36
N GLY A 291 11.66 9.90 12.97
CA GLY A 291 13.07 9.69 13.27
C GLY A 291 13.87 9.04 12.15
N GLU A 292 15.18 9.14 12.28
CA GLU A 292 16.13 8.44 11.42
C GLU A 292 16.30 6.98 11.86
N ILE A 293 16.75 6.14 10.94
CA ILE A 293 17.04 4.74 11.20
C ILE A 293 18.29 4.62 12.05
N ARG A 294 18.18 3.93 13.18
CA ARG A 294 19.29 3.74 14.15
C ARG A 294 19.93 2.38 13.93
N ILE A 295 20.80 2.28 12.93
CA ILE A 295 21.45 1.01 12.57
C ILE A 295 22.32 0.53 13.75
N PRO A 296 22.11 -0.70 14.27
CA PRO A 296 22.91 -1.24 15.35
C PRO A 296 24.35 -1.51 14.88
N PRO A 297 25.35 -1.52 15.80
CA PRO A 297 26.72 -1.86 15.42
C PRO A 297 26.80 -3.26 14.81
N VAL A 298 27.44 -3.38 13.64
CA VAL A 298 27.70 -4.68 13.03
C VAL A 298 28.74 -5.43 13.86
N PRO A 299 28.44 -6.66 14.35
CA PRO A 299 29.39 -7.46 15.10
C PRO A 299 30.68 -7.69 14.31
N ARG A 300 31.85 -7.53 14.94
CA ARG A 300 33.14 -7.75 14.27
C ARG A 300 33.35 -9.25 14.03
N MET A 301 33.75 -9.60 12.81
CA MET A 301 34.17 -10.96 12.49
C MET A 301 35.40 -11.33 13.35
N PRO A 302 35.33 -12.41 14.15
CA PRO A 302 36.48 -12.88 14.92
C PRO A 302 37.56 -13.44 13.99
N ALA A 303 38.81 -13.51 14.49
CA ALA A 303 39.87 -14.20 13.78
C ALA A 303 39.49 -15.67 13.55
N LEU A 304 39.64 -16.16 12.33
CA LEU A 304 39.34 -17.55 12.00
C LEU A 304 40.38 -18.46 12.64
N GLU A 305 39.90 -19.53 13.26
CA GLU A 305 40.71 -20.57 13.89
C GLU A 305 40.51 -21.90 13.16
N ASN A 306 41.34 -22.90 13.43
CA ASN A 306 41.15 -24.26 12.90
C ASN A 306 39.97 -24.97 13.61
N LYS A 307 38.75 -24.49 13.36
CA LYS A 307 37.49 -24.93 13.96
C LYS A 307 36.40 -24.98 12.88
N VAL A 308 35.30 -25.65 13.19
CA VAL A 308 34.05 -25.49 12.43
C VAL A 308 33.40 -24.17 12.84
N HIS A 309 33.00 -23.36 11.85
CA HIS A 309 32.28 -22.11 12.07
C HIS A 309 30.84 -22.26 11.59
N ILE A 310 29.90 -21.80 12.42
CA ILE A 310 28.46 -21.88 12.15
C ILE A 310 27.92 -20.46 12.21
N ALA A 311 27.16 -20.07 11.18
CA ALA A 311 26.37 -18.86 11.15
C ALA A 311 24.89 -19.25 10.95
N VAL A 312 24.02 -18.71 11.79
CA VAL A 312 22.57 -18.97 11.73
C VAL A 312 21.88 -17.72 11.23
N PHE A 313 20.99 -17.88 10.25
CA PHE A 313 20.18 -16.82 9.68
C PHE A 313 18.71 -17.15 9.89
N ILE A 314 17.97 -16.21 10.47
CA ILE A 314 16.52 -16.24 10.53
C ILE A 314 16.01 -15.69 9.19
N SER A 315 15.23 -16.51 8.47
CA SER A 315 14.70 -16.21 7.13
C SER A 315 13.46 -15.30 7.18
N ASP A 316 12.87 -15.05 5.99
CA ASP A 316 11.61 -14.33 5.78
C ASP A 316 11.64 -12.84 6.13
N GLY A 317 12.82 -12.25 6.31
CA GLY A 317 12.96 -10.82 6.60
C GLY A 317 12.63 -9.88 5.45
N ASP A 318 12.70 -10.36 4.20
CA ASP A 318 12.26 -9.61 3.01
C ASP A 318 10.76 -9.28 3.05
N ASN A 319 10.01 -10.10 3.79
CA ASN A 319 8.58 -10.03 3.95
C ASN A 319 8.22 -9.02 5.07
N ILE A 320 7.76 -7.82 4.68
CA ILE A 320 7.47 -6.75 5.65
C ILE A 320 6.30 -7.07 6.60
N GLN A 321 5.36 -7.91 6.18
CA GLN A 321 4.28 -8.40 7.05
C GLN A 321 4.77 -9.46 8.03
N TYR A 322 5.81 -10.24 7.70
CA TYR A 322 6.50 -11.09 8.67
C TYR A 322 7.11 -10.22 9.78
N VAL A 323 7.78 -9.12 9.42
CA VAL A 323 8.36 -8.17 10.38
C VAL A 323 7.28 -7.55 11.27
N GLN A 324 6.17 -7.10 10.68
CA GLN A 324 5.04 -6.55 11.43
C GLN A 324 4.43 -7.59 12.41
N HIS A 325 4.33 -8.86 12.02
CA HIS A 325 3.57 -9.84 12.78
C HIS A 325 4.44 -10.90 13.47
N ALA A 326 4.89 -11.91 12.72
CA ALA A 326 5.51 -13.10 13.31
C ALA A 326 6.89 -12.82 13.89
N MET A 327 7.69 -11.95 13.26
CA MET A 327 8.98 -11.54 13.79
C MET A 327 8.81 -10.85 15.14
N ARG A 328 7.85 -9.92 15.25
CA ARG A 328 7.56 -9.23 16.51
C ARG A 328 7.27 -10.20 17.66
N GLN A 329 6.45 -11.21 17.42
CA GLN A 329 6.16 -12.24 18.41
C GLN A 329 7.39 -13.07 18.80
N ALA A 330 8.16 -13.52 17.80
CA ALA A 330 9.37 -14.30 18.04
C ALA A 330 10.45 -13.49 18.76
N TRP A 331 10.63 -12.23 18.36
CA TRP A 331 11.60 -11.29 18.93
C TRP A 331 11.32 -11.03 20.42
N ASP A 332 10.06 -10.74 20.75
CA ASP A 332 9.63 -10.48 22.13
C ASP A 332 9.63 -11.77 22.97
N GLY A 333 9.11 -12.87 22.41
CA GLY A 333 9.02 -14.16 23.08
C GLY A 333 10.39 -14.76 23.43
N CYS A 334 11.42 -14.47 22.63
CA CYS A 334 12.79 -14.91 22.87
C CYS A 334 13.65 -13.89 23.63
N SER A 335 13.10 -12.75 24.08
CA SER A 335 13.87 -11.67 24.73
C SER A 335 14.73 -12.13 25.93
N GLY A 336 14.29 -13.12 26.71
CA GLY A 336 15.05 -13.65 27.85
C GLY A 336 16.26 -14.54 27.48
N VAL A 337 16.37 -14.94 26.22
CA VAL A 337 17.47 -15.77 25.69
C VAL A 337 18.19 -15.16 24.49
N ARG A 338 17.61 -14.14 23.85
CA ARG A 338 18.23 -13.38 22.75
C ARG A 338 19.54 -12.75 23.23
N GLY A 339 20.55 -12.76 22.37
CA GLY A 339 21.91 -12.31 22.70
C GLY A 339 22.80 -13.33 23.42
N ARG A 340 22.32 -14.53 23.77
CA ARG A 340 23.17 -15.60 24.33
C ARG A 340 24.10 -16.25 23.30
N ILE A 341 23.66 -16.28 22.03
CA ILE A 341 24.45 -16.73 20.88
C ILE A 341 24.31 -15.71 19.74
N PRO A 342 25.30 -15.59 18.84
CA PRO A 342 25.17 -14.77 17.65
C PRO A 342 24.06 -15.26 16.73
N LEU A 343 23.17 -14.35 16.31
CA LEU A 343 22.09 -14.61 15.35
C LEU A 343 22.07 -13.54 14.27
N ASN A 344 21.86 -13.96 13.02
CA ASN A 344 21.59 -13.05 11.92
C ASN A 344 20.09 -13.03 11.65
N TRP A 345 19.52 -11.86 11.51
CA TRP A 345 18.11 -11.62 11.23
C TRP A 345 18.01 -10.99 9.86
N THR A 346 17.37 -11.67 8.90
CA THR A 346 17.05 -10.99 7.66
C THR A 346 16.03 -9.88 7.93
N ILE A 347 16.12 -8.74 7.24
CA ILE A 347 15.16 -7.64 7.38
C ILE A 347 15.05 -6.81 6.08
N ALA A 348 13.83 -6.46 5.68
CA ALA A 348 13.58 -5.75 4.44
C ALA A 348 14.09 -4.30 4.51
N PRO A 349 15.03 -3.88 3.63
CA PRO A 349 15.51 -2.50 3.60
C PRO A 349 14.39 -1.48 3.31
N GLY A 350 13.32 -1.90 2.63
CA GLY A 350 12.17 -1.03 2.35
C GLY A 350 11.41 -0.56 3.59
N LEU A 351 11.62 -1.18 4.77
CA LEU A 351 11.07 -0.70 6.03
C LEU A 351 11.56 0.69 6.40
N VAL A 352 12.73 1.12 5.90
CA VAL A 352 13.24 2.49 6.07
C VAL A 352 12.22 3.55 5.63
N ASP A 353 11.41 3.24 4.61
CA ASP A 353 10.40 4.15 4.09
C ASP A 353 8.98 3.79 4.54
N ILE A 354 8.60 2.51 4.46
CA ILE A 354 7.19 2.11 4.68
C ILE A 354 6.84 1.93 6.17
N ALA A 355 7.81 1.65 7.03
CA ALA A 355 7.57 1.44 8.45
C ALA A 355 8.84 1.65 9.31
N PRO A 356 9.48 2.84 9.28
CA PRO A 356 10.76 3.07 9.97
C PRO A 356 10.67 2.85 11.49
N GLY A 357 9.49 3.06 12.07
CA GLY A 357 9.24 2.79 13.49
C GLY A 357 9.27 1.31 13.86
N LEU A 358 8.80 0.43 12.97
CA LEU A 358 8.86 -1.03 13.17
C LEU A 358 10.33 -1.49 13.11
N MET A 359 11.08 -1.05 12.09
CA MET A 359 12.50 -1.39 11.97
C MET A 359 13.33 -0.90 13.17
N ASN A 360 13.07 0.34 13.63
CA ASN A 360 13.73 0.90 14.80
C ASN A 360 13.39 0.14 16.10
N TYR A 361 12.23 -0.52 16.19
CA TYR A 361 11.91 -1.34 17.37
C TYR A 361 12.90 -2.49 17.53
N ASP A 362 13.16 -3.23 16.45
CA ASP A 362 14.11 -4.34 16.47
C ASP A 362 15.55 -3.83 16.63
N TYR A 363 15.89 -2.74 15.93
CA TYR A 363 17.24 -2.17 15.96
C TYR A 363 17.63 -1.60 17.34
N ASP A 364 16.73 -0.87 18.00
CA ASP A 364 17.00 -0.31 19.33
C ASP A 364 17.15 -1.41 20.39
N ALA A 365 16.47 -2.54 20.19
CA ALA A 365 16.51 -3.67 21.10
C ALA A 365 17.64 -4.66 20.78
N ALA A 366 18.41 -4.45 19.71
CA ALA A 366 19.45 -5.36 19.26
C ALA A 366 20.55 -5.55 20.32
N SER A 367 20.94 -6.81 20.56
CA SER A 367 22.11 -7.10 21.38
C SER A 367 23.40 -7.05 20.54
N PRO A 368 24.60 -7.02 21.15
CA PRO A 368 25.87 -7.13 20.40
C PRO A 368 26.03 -8.44 19.60
N ASN A 369 25.16 -9.41 19.82
CA ASN A 369 25.13 -10.71 19.14
C ASN A 369 24.03 -10.78 18.07
N ASP A 370 23.22 -9.74 17.90
CA ASP A 370 22.25 -9.66 16.80
C ASP A 370 22.87 -8.89 15.63
N CYS A 371 22.80 -9.48 14.43
CA CYS A 371 23.19 -8.83 13.19
C CYS A 371 21.97 -8.80 12.26
N PHE A 372 21.68 -7.65 11.64
CA PHE A 372 20.61 -7.55 10.66
C PHE A 372 21.19 -7.57 9.25
N VAL A 373 20.57 -8.33 8.36
CA VAL A 373 21.08 -8.65 7.02
C VAL A 373 20.05 -8.30 5.95
#